data_AF-A0A2W5TEB2-F1
#
_entry.id   AF-A0A2W5TEB2-F1
#
_cell.length_a   1.000
_cell.length_b   1.000
_cell.length_c   1.000
_cell.angle_alpha   90.00
_cell.angle_beta   90.00
_cell.angle_gamma   90.00
#
_symmetry.space_group_name_H-M   'P 1'
#
loop_
_entity.id
_entity.type
_entity.pdbx_description
1 polymer ?
#
loop_
_entity_poly.entity_id
_entity_poly.type
_entity_poly.pdbx_seq_one_letter_code
_entity_poly.pdbx_strand_id
1 'polypeptide(L)'
;MAQTLSVTWPSIDALQQVLDTEIRRGGLLVRGATAAGATVGADVQLEARVADGAAVVVPARIAAAIPGVGVAVLFNGVPPQLEELAMPVLDAEADEERQRPPAALSERLKSMTVTEKMQLAMQGTRDERAALLRDVNKTLHVYVLKNPRIGLDEVQSAAKNPQLGPDAIKLIAEHREWGSNPTVCAALVRNPRTPVPMALKMMDKVPMTDIRALAKGGAREAIVHAARKRLEHG
;
A
#
# COMPACT_ATOMS: atom_id res chain seq x y z
N MET A 1 3.60 -35.94 -16.55
CA MET A 1 2.56 -35.01 -16.05
C MET A 1 3.23 -34.14 -15.01
N ALA A 2 3.16 -32.80 -15.12
CA ALA A 2 3.75 -31.93 -14.11
C ALA A 2 2.97 -32.08 -12.80
N GLN A 3 3.67 -32.28 -11.69
CA GLN A 3 3.04 -32.41 -10.37
C GLN A 3 2.59 -31.02 -9.90
N THR A 4 1.37 -30.92 -9.37
CA THR A 4 0.84 -29.67 -8.82
C THR A 4 0.81 -29.75 -7.30
N LEU A 5 1.35 -28.73 -6.64
CA LEU A 5 1.28 -28.53 -5.18
C LEU A 5 0.36 -27.36 -4.90
N SER A 6 -0.39 -27.38 -3.80
CA SER A 6 -1.24 -26.26 -3.41
C SER A 6 -0.86 -25.71 -2.04
N VAL A 7 -0.96 -24.39 -1.88
CA VAL A 7 -0.73 -23.68 -0.62
C VAL A 7 -1.76 -22.57 -0.47
N THR A 8 -2.26 -22.39 0.75
CA THR A 8 -3.22 -21.33 1.07
C THR A 8 -2.80 -20.60 2.33
N TRP A 9 -2.71 -19.27 2.25
CA TRP A 9 -2.44 -18.40 3.40
C TRP A 9 -3.74 -17.77 3.90
N PRO A 10 -3.89 -17.56 5.22
CA PRO A 10 -5.11 -16.99 5.79
C PRO A 10 -5.29 -15.50 5.50
N SER A 11 -4.22 -14.77 5.20
CA SER A 11 -4.25 -13.33 4.93
C SER A 11 -3.05 -12.88 4.07
N ILE A 12 -3.14 -11.66 3.53
CA ILE A 12 -2.04 -11.01 2.80
C ILE A 12 -0.82 -10.83 3.71
N ASP A 13 -1.02 -10.41 4.97
CA ASP A 13 0.07 -10.25 5.95
C ASP A 13 0.82 -11.57 6.20
N ALA A 14 0.10 -12.69 6.27
CA ALA A 14 0.70 -14.01 6.41
C ALA A 14 1.55 -14.40 5.19
N LEU A 15 1.09 -14.07 3.98
CA LEU A 15 1.86 -14.26 2.75
C LEU A 15 3.10 -13.34 2.70
N GLN A 16 2.98 -12.07 3.10
CA GLN A 16 4.11 -11.14 3.16
C GLN A 16 5.20 -11.64 4.11
N GLN A 17 4.81 -12.14 5.29
CA GLN A 17 5.74 -12.73 6.23
C GLN A 17 6.48 -13.94 5.63
N VAL A 18 5.78 -14.83 4.92
CA VAL A 18 6.39 -15.99 4.25
C VAL A 18 7.28 -15.56 3.09
N LEU A 19 6.92 -14.52 2.35
CA LEU A 19 7.77 -13.96 1.29
C LEU A 19 9.12 -13.51 1.85
N ASP A 20 9.13 -12.76 2.95
CA ASP A 20 10.36 -12.22 3.53
C ASP A 20 11.19 -13.26 4.28
N THR A 21 10.54 -14.23 4.94
CA THR A 21 11.23 -15.22 5.77
C THR A 21 11.69 -16.46 5.01
N GLU A 22 10.91 -16.91 4.04
CA GLU A 22 11.17 -18.15 3.29
C GLU A 22 11.54 -17.83 1.82
N ILE A 23 10.60 -17.26 1.05
CA ILE A 23 10.70 -17.22 -0.42
C ILE A 23 11.87 -16.35 -0.90
N ARG A 24 12.11 -15.19 -0.28
CA ARG A 24 13.28 -14.33 -0.58
C ARG A 24 14.62 -15.00 -0.24
N ARG A 25 14.62 -16.00 0.64
CA ARG A 25 15.79 -16.82 0.96
C ARG A 25 15.96 -18.00 0.03
N GLY A 26 15.08 -18.15 -0.97
CA GLY A 26 15.22 -19.07 -2.09
C GLY A 26 14.33 -20.31 -2.02
N GLY A 27 13.47 -20.46 -1.00
CA GLY A 27 12.59 -21.64 -0.92
C GLY A 27 11.34 -21.44 -0.08
N LEU A 28 10.40 -22.38 -0.19
CA LEU A 28 9.16 -22.42 0.57
C LEU A 28 8.89 -23.85 1.03
N LEU A 29 8.51 -24.03 2.29
CA LEU A 29 7.99 -25.30 2.77
C LEU A 29 6.47 -25.36 2.59
N VAL A 30 6.01 -26.14 1.61
CA VAL A 30 4.58 -26.42 1.40
C VAL A 30 4.12 -27.45 2.42
N ARG A 31 3.62 -26.96 3.55
CA ARG A 31 3.15 -27.78 4.67
C ARG A 31 1.84 -28.48 4.28
N GLY A 32 1.73 -29.77 4.60
CA GLY A 32 0.55 -30.57 4.28
C GLY A 32 0.47 -31.12 2.85
N ALA A 33 1.44 -30.80 1.98
CA ALA A 33 1.57 -31.46 0.68
C ALA A 33 2.03 -32.90 0.85
N THR A 34 1.31 -33.85 0.24
CA THR A 34 1.67 -35.27 0.29
C THR A 34 2.92 -35.53 -0.55
N ALA A 35 3.97 -36.08 0.06
CA ALA A 35 5.23 -36.47 -0.59
C ALA A 35 5.09 -37.63 -1.60
N ALA A 36 3.89 -38.20 -1.78
CA ALA A 36 3.65 -39.34 -2.67
C ALA A 36 3.91 -38.92 -4.13
N GLY A 37 5.05 -39.34 -4.68
CA GLY A 37 5.49 -39.03 -6.04
C GLY A 37 6.36 -37.77 -6.18
N ALA A 38 6.70 -37.08 -5.09
CA ALA A 38 7.60 -35.93 -5.12
C ALA A 38 9.04 -36.36 -5.40
N THR A 39 9.53 -36.08 -6.61
CA THR A 39 10.90 -36.38 -7.01
C THR A 39 11.77 -35.15 -6.83
N VAL A 40 12.82 -35.25 -6.02
CA VAL A 40 13.78 -34.15 -5.82
C VAL A 40 14.39 -33.73 -7.16
N GLY A 41 14.43 -32.42 -7.42
CA GLY A 41 14.91 -31.83 -8.66
C GLY A 41 13.87 -31.73 -9.78
N ALA A 42 12.68 -32.30 -9.63
CA ALA A 42 11.62 -32.18 -10.62
C ALA A 42 10.95 -30.79 -10.58
N ASP A 43 10.60 -30.29 -11.77
CA ASP A 43 9.82 -29.07 -11.91
C ASP A 43 8.34 -29.34 -11.62
N VAL A 44 7.74 -28.46 -10.84
CA VAL A 44 6.36 -28.55 -10.34
C VAL A 44 5.65 -27.22 -10.49
N GLN A 45 4.32 -27.27 -10.50
CA GLN A 45 3.48 -26.08 -10.46
C GLN A 45 2.95 -25.90 -9.03
N LEU A 46 3.19 -24.75 -8.43
CA LEU A 46 2.64 -24.39 -7.13
C LEU A 46 1.42 -23.49 -7.33
N GLU A 47 0.25 -23.99 -6.95
CA GLU A 47 -0.99 -23.23 -6.85
C GLU A 47 -1.05 -22.53 -5.49
N ALA A 48 -0.96 -21.21 -5.50
CA ALA A 48 -0.91 -20.35 -4.34
C ALA A 48 -2.19 -19.53 -4.21
N ARG A 49 -2.76 -19.45 -2.99
CA ARG A 49 -3.99 -18.71 -2.71
C ARG A 49 -3.89 -17.94 -1.39
N VAL A 50 -4.55 -16.78 -1.32
CA VAL A 50 -4.79 -16.05 -0.06
C VAL A 50 -6.28 -16.06 0.24
N ALA A 51 -6.66 -16.57 1.42
CA ALA A 51 -8.04 -16.78 1.85
C ALA A 51 -8.90 -17.43 0.75
N ASP A 52 -10.09 -16.92 0.49
CA ASP A 52 -10.99 -17.36 -0.59
C ASP A 52 -10.71 -16.67 -1.95
N GLY A 53 -9.56 -15.98 -2.07
CA GLY A 53 -9.17 -15.23 -3.26
C GLY A 53 -8.79 -16.12 -4.46
N ALA A 54 -8.46 -15.49 -5.59
CA ALA A 54 -8.04 -16.19 -6.79
C ALA A 54 -6.72 -16.96 -6.57
N ALA A 55 -6.64 -18.18 -7.11
CA ALA A 55 -5.40 -18.95 -7.10
C ALA A 55 -4.48 -18.50 -8.24
N VAL A 56 -3.19 -18.36 -7.94
CA VAL A 56 -2.13 -18.12 -8.92
C VAL A 56 -1.24 -19.34 -9.01
N VAL A 57 -0.81 -19.68 -10.22
CA VAL A 57 0.07 -20.82 -10.46
C VAL A 57 1.48 -20.32 -10.75
N VAL A 58 2.47 -20.81 -9.99
CA VAL A 58 3.87 -20.43 -10.16
C VAL A 58 4.77 -21.66 -10.34
N PRO A 59 5.76 -21.60 -11.24
CA PRO A 59 6.71 -22.68 -11.41
C PRO A 59 7.67 -22.74 -10.21
N ALA A 60 7.92 -23.95 -9.72
CA ALA A 60 8.87 -24.22 -8.65
C ALA A 60 9.60 -25.55 -8.90
N ARG A 61 10.65 -25.83 -8.12
CA ARG A 61 11.39 -27.10 -8.19
C ARG A 61 11.45 -27.76 -6.83
N ILE A 62 11.24 -29.07 -6.76
CA ILE A 62 11.30 -29.79 -5.48
C ILE A 62 12.74 -29.83 -4.97
N ALA A 63 12.99 -29.29 -3.79
CA ALA A 63 14.27 -29.42 -3.08
C ALA A 63 14.31 -30.66 -2.18
N ALA A 64 13.23 -30.91 -1.44
CA ALA A 64 13.15 -32.03 -0.53
C ALA A 64 11.69 -32.41 -0.28
N ALA A 65 11.44 -33.69 -0.03
CA ALA A 65 10.14 -34.17 0.44
C ALA A 65 10.34 -34.74 1.85
N ILE A 66 9.63 -34.18 2.83
CA ILE A 66 9.76 -34.53 4.24
C ILE A 66 8.50 -35.30 4.66
N PRO A 67 8.58 -36.62 4.89
CA PRO A 67 7.44 -37.43 5.29
C PRO A 67 6.75 -36.86 6.54
N GLY A 68 5.43 -36.70 6.48
CA GLY A 68 4.63 -36.17 7.59
C GLY A 68 4.71 -34.66 7.83
N VAL A 69 5.55 -33.93 7.09
CA VAL A 69 5.71 -32.46 7.24
C VAL A 69 5.28 -31.72 5.98
N GLY A 70 5.81 -32.10 4.82
CA GLY A 70 5.48 -31.45 3.55
C GLY A 70 6.59 -31.51 2.50
N VAL A 71 6.48 -30.68 1.47
CA VAL A 71 7.43 -30.62 0.35
C VAL A 71 8.10 -29.25 0.32
N ALA A 72 9.42 -29.21 0.40
CA ALA A 72 10.21 -28.00 0.22
C ALA A 72 10.44 -27.76 -1.26
N VAL A 73 10.12 -26.55 -1.72
CA VAL A 73 10.32 -26.11 -3.10
C VAL A 73 11.28 -24.93 -3.17
N LEU A 74 12.00 -24.82 -4.28
CA LEU A 74 12.88 -23.71 -4.61
C LEU A 74 12.29 -22.92 -5.77
N PHE A 75 12.56 -21.63 -5.78
CA PHE A 75 12.19 -20.73 -6.88
C PHE A 75 13.42 -20.18 -7.55
N ASN A 76 13.35 -19.97 -8.86
CA ASN A 76 14.40 -19.29 -9.61
C ASN A 76 14.20 -17.77 -9.49
N GLY A 77 14.43 -17.23 -8.29
CA GLY A 77 14.05 -15.87 -7.90
C GLY A 77 12.62 -15.79 -7.37
N VAL A 78 12.27 -14.64 -6.76
CA VAL A 78 10.94 -14.44 -6.17
C VAL A 78 9.90 -14.41 -7.31
N PRO A 79 8.88 -15.30 -7.29
CA PRO A 79 7.86 -15.31 -8.33
C PRO A 79 7.04 -14.01 -8.31
N PRO A 80 6.93 -13.27 -9.43
CA PRO A 80 6.21 -11.99 -9.46
C PRO A 80 4.72 -12.14 -9.16
N GLN A 81 4.12 -13.29 -9.47
CA GLN A 81 2.72 -13.58 -9.16
C GLN A 81 2.47 -13.69 -7.65
N LEU A 82 3.46 -14.18 -6.88
CA LEU A 82 3.36 -14.21 -5.42
C LEU A 82 3.56 -12.82 -4.81
N GLU A 83 4.45 -12.00 -5.38
CA GLU A 83 4.59 -10.60 -4.96
C GLU A 83 3.32 -9.79 -5.25
N GLU A 84 2.67 -10.03 -6.38
CA GLU A 84 1.40 -9.40 -6.76
C GLU A 84 0.25 -9.85 -5.85
N LEU A 85 0.18 -11.15 -5.52
CA LEU A 85 -0.78 -11.68 -4.55
C LEU A 85 -0.57 -11.13 -3.13
N ALA A 86 0.65 -10.75 -2.79
CA ALA A 86 1.03 -10.14 -1.52
C ALA A 86 0.90 -8.61 -1.51
N MET A 87 0.53 -7.99 -2.63
CA MET A 87 0.21 -6.57 -2.63
C MET A 87 -1.06 -6.34 -1.81
N PRO A 88 -1.05 -5.40 -0.85
CA PRO A 88 -2.28 -5.00 -0.19
C PRO A 88 -3.23 -4.48 -1.27
N VAL A 89 -4.32 -5.20 -1.51
CA VAL A 89 -5.47 -4.63 -2.18
C VAL A 89 -5.94 -3.53 -1.24
N LEU A 90 -5.75 -2.28 -1.64
CA LEU A 90 -6.34 -1.15 -0.94
C LEU A 90 -7.86 -1.28 -1.14
N ASP A 91 -8.51 -2.10 -0.32
CA ASP A 91 -9.96 -2.08 -0.16
C ASP A 91 -10.32 -0.72 0.44
N ALA A 92 -10.47 0.26 -0.45
CA ALA A 92 -10.75 1.64 -0.11
C ALA A 92 -11.96 1.74 0.83
N GLU A 93 -12.94 0.84 0.67
CA GLU A 93 -14.14 0.78 1.50
C GLU A 93 -13.84 0.34 2.95
N ALA A 94 -13.03 -0.70 3.15
CA ALA A 94 -12.68 -1.21 4.48
C ALA A 94 -11.72 -0.29 5.23
N ASP A 95 -10.88 0.43 4.50
CA ASP A 95 -9.97 1.44 5.06
C ASP A 95 -10.75 2.73 5.41
N GLU A 96 -11.71 3.13 4.57
CA GLU A 96 -12.62 4.25 4.87
C GLU A 96 -13.48 3.99 6.11
N GLU A 97 -14.04 2.79 6.28
CA GLU A 97 -14.85 2.40 7.43
C GLU A 97 -14.07 2.50 8.75
N ARG A 98 -12.84 1.96 8.80
CA ARG A 98 -11.96 2.02 9.97
C ARG A 98 -11.55 3.43 10.35
N GLN A 99 -11.40 4.29 9.35
CA GLN A 99 -10.94 5.64 9.57
C GLN A 99 -12.09 6.59 9.93
N ARG A 100 -13.37 6.21 9.79
CA ARG A 100 -14.50 7.09 10.12
C ARG A 100 -14.45 7.51 11.60
N PRO A 101 -14.64 8.81 11.89
CA PRO A 101 -14.72 9.28 13.26
C PRO A 101 -15.97 8.70 13.94
N PRO A 102 -15.94 8.51 15.27
CA PRO A 102 -17.12 8.11 16.03
C PRO A 102 -18.33 9.00 15.69
N ALA A 103 -19.53 8.41 15.65
CA ALA A 103 -20.75 9.13 15.27
C ALA A 103 -20.95 10.42 16.08
N ALA A 104 -20.68 10.39 17.39
CA ALA A 104 -20.78 11.55 18.28
C ALA A 104 -19.83 12.70 17.89
N LEU A 105 -18.60 12.39 17.44
CA LEU A 105 -17.66 13.41 16.98
C LEU A 105 -18.13 14.03 15.65
N SER A 106 -18.65 13.19 14.75
CA SER A 106 -19.18 13.64 13.45
C SER A 106 -20.36 14.60 13.63
N GLU A 107 -21.29 14.29 14.53
CA GLU A 107 -22.42 15.17 14.85
C GLU A 107 -21.99 16.48 15.49
N ARG A 108 -21.06 16.42 16.46
CA ARG A 108 -20.48 17.62 17.08
C ARG A 108 -19.86 18.53 16.03
N LEU A 109 -19.05 17.99 15.12
CA LEU A 109 -18.43 18.78 14.04
C LEU A 109 -19.48 19.42 13.12
N LYS A 110 -20.60 18.76 12.82
CA LYS A 110 -21.67 19.36 12.00
C LYS A 110 -22.31 20.57 12.68
N SER A 111 -22.41 20.57 14.01
CA SER A 111 -22.99 21.68 14.77
C SER A 111 -22.04 22.87 14.99
N MET A 112 -20.74 22.68 14.77
CA MET A 112 -19.72 23.71 14.98
C MET A 112 -19.66 24.71 13.82
N THR A 113 -19.43 25.96 14.15
CA THR A 113 -19.07 27.03 13.21
C THR A 113 -17.69 26.80 12.60
N VAL A 114 -17.41 27.45 11.48
CA VAL A 114 -16.10 27.37 10.81
C VAL A 114 -14.97 27.83 11.74
N THR A 115 -15.19 28.89 12.50
CA THR A 115 -14.19 29.42 13.45
C THR A 115 -13.89 28.43 14.56
N GLU A 116 -14.91 27.77 15.13
CA GLU A 116 -14.71 26.74 16.15
C GLU A 116 -13.96 25.52 15.58
N LYS A 117 -14.27 25.12 14.34
CA LYS A 117 -13.52 24.06 13.65
C LYS A 117 -12.06 24.44 13.41
N MET A 118 -11.78 25.70 13.10
CA MET A 118 -10.41 26.20 12.96
C MET A 118 -9.65 26.15 14.29
N GLN A 119 -10.29 26.53 15.41
CA GLN A 119 -9.69 26.39 16.74
C GLN A 119 -9.46 24.91 17.08
N LEU A 120 -10.43 24.05 16.78
CA LEU A 120 -10.30 22.60 16.96
C LEU A 120 -9.18 22.01 16.11
N ALA A 121 -8.96 22.51 14.89
CA ALA A 121 -7.85 22.08 14.05
C ALA A 121 -6.49 22.34 14.70
N MET A 122 -6.36 23.41 15.49
CA MET A 122 -5.12 23.81 16.16
C MET A 122 -4.95 23.20 17.57
N GLN A 123 -6.04 22.95 18.28
CA GLN A 123 -6.02 22.52 19.69
C GLN A 123 -6.52 21.09 19.91
N GLY A 124 -7.17 20.50 18.91
CA GLY A 124 -7.78 19.19 19.00
C GLY A 124 -6.78 18.03 19.04
N THR A 125 -7.33 16.88 19.37
CA THR A 125 -6.68 15.57 19.36
C THR A 125 -6.41 15.08 17.94
N ARG A 126 -5.64 13.99 17.80
CA ARG A 126 -5.34 13.36 16.50
C ARG A 126 -6.64 12.95 15.78
N ASP A 127 -7.61 12.39 16.50
CA ASP A 127 -8.87 11.94 15.90
C ASP A 127 -9.74 13.10 15.44
N GLU A 128 -9.78 14.20 16.21
CA GLU A 128 -10.47 15.42 15.82
C GLU A 128 -9.85 16.04 14.55
N ARG A 129 -8.52 16.05 14.45
CA ARG A 129 -7.81 16.50 13.23
C ARG A 129 -8.08 15.59 12.03
N ALA A 130 -8.06 14.27 12.22
CA ALA A 130 -8.38 13.30 11.18
C ALA A 130 -9.83 13.47 10.70
N ALA A 131 -10.76 13.76 11.60
CA ALA A 131 -12.14 14.08 11.25
C ALA A 131 -12.24 15.40 10.43
N LEU A 132 -11.50 16.44 10.82
CA LEU A 132 -11.47 17.73 10.12
C LEU A 132 -10.88 17.64 8.70
N LEU A 133 -9.97 16.69 8.42
CA LEU A 133 -9.45 16.43 7.06
C LEU A 133 -10.50 15.82 6.11
N ARG A 134 -11.65 15.38 6.63
CA ARG A 134 -12.80 14.89 5.86
C ARG A 134 -13.95 15.89 5.83
N ASP A 135 -13.80 17.05 6.48
CA ASP A 135 -14.84 18.07 6.47
C ASP A 135 -15.11 18.55 5.04
N VAL A 136 -16.35 18.95 4.79
CA VAL A 136 -16.76 19.51 3.49
C VAL A 136 -15.97 20.80 3.21
N ASN A 137 -15.68 21.58 4.25
CA ASN A 137 -14.89 22.80 4.14
C ASN A 137 -13.38 22.50 4.08
N LYS A 138 -12.85 22.50 2.86
CA LYS A 138 -11.44 22.20 2.57
C LYS A 138 -10.45 23.26 3.09
N THR A 139 -10.92 24.45 3.45
CA THR A 139 -10.09 25.48 4.09
C THR A 139 -9.54 25.00 5.43
N LEU A 140 -10.25 24.11 6.14
CA LEU A 140 -9.81 23.53 7.42
C LEU A 140 -8.56 22.66 7.28
N HIS A 141 -8.31 22.07 6.11
CA HIS A 141 -7.19 21.17 5.90
C HIS A 141 -5.84 21.88 6.13
N VAL A 142 -5.74 23.14 5.70
CA VAL A 142 -4.54 23.96 5.92
C VAL A 142 -4.32 24.23 7.42
N TYR A 143 -5.39 24.46 8.18
CA TYR A 143 -5.28 24.66 9.63
C TYR A 143 -4.87 23.39 10.36
N VAL A 144 -5.41 22.23 9.96
CA VAL A 144 -4.97 20.94 10.50
C VAL A 144 -3.47 20.74 10.26
N LEU A 145 -3.00 21.00 9.04
CA LEU A 145 -1.58 20.86 8.68
C LEU A 145 -0.67 21.88 9.35
N LYS A 146 -1.20 23.02 9.81
CA LYS A 146 -0.45 24.03 10.58
C LYS A 146 -0.42 23.74 12.08
N ASN A 147 -1.07 22.66 12.54
CA ASN A 147 -1.08 22.31 13.95
C ASN A 147 0.37 21.97 14.42
N PRO A 148 0.87 22.58 15.51
CA PRO A 148 2.23 22.34 15.99
C PRO A 148 2.47 20.90 16.49
N ARG A 149 1.40 20.13 16.74
CA ARG A 149 1.43 18.74 17.19
C ARG A 149 1.12 17.74 16.07
N ILE A 150 1.11 18.18 14.81
CA ILE A 150 0.88 17.26 13.69
C ILE A 150 2.08 16.34 13.50
N GLY A 151 1.82 15.03 13.45
CA GLY A 151 2.84 14.01 13.17
C GLY A 151 3.00 13.72 11.69
N LEU A 152 4.15 13.13 11.32
CA LEU A 152 4.42 12.69 9.95
C LEU A 152 3.38 11.69 9.43
N ASP A 153 2.92 10.76 10.27
CA ASP A 153 1.87 9.78 9.91
C ASP A 153 0.56 10.45 9.51
N GLU A 154 0.18 11.53 10.22
CA GLU A 154 -1.03 12.30 9.91
C GLU A 154 -0.87 13.03 8.57
N VAL A 155 0.31 13.58 8.29
CA VAL A 155 0.62 14.22 7.01
C VAL A 155 0.61 13.21 5.87
N GLN A 156 1.15 12.01 6.06
CA GLN A 156 1.09 10.93 5.09
C GLN A 156 -0.36 10.50 4.82
N SER A 157 -1.18 10.37 5.87
CA SER A 157 -2.61 10.08 5.73
C SER A 157 -3.34 11.19 4.98
N ALA A 158 -3.04 12.47 5.28
CA ALA A 158 -3.60 13.61 4.58
C ALA A 158 -3.21 13.61 3.10
N ALA A 159 -1.94 13.30 2.77
CA ALA A 159 -1.45 13.22 1.40
C ALA A 159 -2.14 12.13 0.56
N LYS A 160 -2.58 11.04 1.19
CA LYS A 160 -3.37 9.97 0.54
C LYS A 160 -4.83 10.35 0.31
N ASN A 161 -5.36 11.31 1.06
CA ASN A 161 -6.79 11.65 1.04
C ASN A 161 -7.21 12.25 -0.32
N PRO A 162 -8.10 11.59 -1.09
CA PRO A 162 -8.56 12.09 -2.40
C PRO A 162 -9.41 13.35 -2.31
N GLN A 163 -9.82 13.77 -1.11
CA GLN A 163 -10.54 15.00 -0.87
C GLN A 163 -9.66 16.15 -0.35
N LEU A 164 -8.34 15.97 -0.28
CA LEU A 164 -7.42 17.00 0.19
C LEU A 164 -7.52 18.27 -0.69
N GLY A 165 -7.64 19.45 -0.06
CA GLY A 165 -7.73 20.72 -0.75
C GLY A 165 -6.42 21.13 -1.43
N PRO A 166 -6.47 21.89 -2.55
CA PRO A 166 -5.28 22.25 -3.32
C PRO A 166 -4.24 23.04 -2.52
N ASP A 167 -4.67 23.97 -1.65
CA ASP A 167 -3.76 24.73 -0.78
C ASP A 167 -3.05 23.84 0.24
N ALA A 168 -3.74 22.82 0.74
CA ALA A 168 -3.16 21.83 1.64
C ALA A 168 -2.12 20.95 0.92
N ILE A 169 -2.41 20.53 -0.32
CA ILE A 169 -1.44 19.78 -1.16
C ILE A 169 -0.18 20.63 -1.39
N LYS A 170 -0.36 21.92 -1.75
CA LYS A 170 0.76 22.86 -1.95
C LYS A 170 1.57 23.02 -0.66
N LEU A 171 0.90 23.22 0.47
CA LEU A 171 1.54 23.34 1.78
C LEU A 171 2.39 22.10 2.11
N ILE A 172 1.87 20.89 1.90
CA ILE A 172 2.64 19.66 2.14
C ILE A 172 3.84 19.57 1.20
N ALA A 173 3.63 19.87 -0.08
CA ALA A 173 4.68 19.75 -1.10
C ALA A 173 5.84 20.75 -0.92
N GLU A 174 5.54 21.95 -0.42
CA GLU A 174 6.52 23.01 -0.17
C GLU A 174 7.16 22.92 1.22
N HIS A 175 6.60 22.11 2.13
CA HIS A 175 7.15 21.94 3.47
C HIS A 175 8.55 21.30 3.43
N ARG A 176 9.52 21.90 4.13
CA ARG A 176 10.94 21.48 4.10
C ARG A 176 11.13 19.99 4.42
N GLU A 177 10.42 19.51 5.44
CA GLU A 177 10.52 18.13 5.91
C GLU A 177 9.64 17.19 5.09
N TRP A 178 8.39 17.55 4.85
CA TRP A 178 7.40 16.64 4.25
C TRP A 178 7.54 16.56 2.73
N GLY A 179 7.81 17.68 2.07
CA GLY A 179 8.08 17.74 0.63
C GLY A 179 9.41 17.10 0.21
N SER A 180 10.23 16.70 1.18
CA SER A 180 11.46 15.92 0.96
C SER A 180 11.31 14.46 1.40
N ASN A 181 10.21 14.09 2.04
CA ASN A 181 9.97 12.74 2.52
C ASN A 181 9.48 11.83 1.37
N PRO A 182 10.19 10.73 1.03
CA PRO A 182 9.85 9.89 -0.11
C PRO A 182 8.44 9.29 -0.03
N THR A 183 7.97 8.94 1.17
CA THR A 183 6.65 8.34 1.39
C THR A 183 5.54 9.36 1.18
N VAL A 184 5.72 10.60 1.67
CA VAL A 184 4.79 11.71 1.44
C VAL A 184 4.75 12.09 -0.04
N CYS A 185 5.92 12.19 -0.70
CA CYS A 185 6.02 12.43 -2.14
C CYS A 185 5.26 11.37 -2.94
N ALA A 186 5.46 10.08 -2.62
CA ALA A 186 4.78 8.98 -3.30
C ALA A 186 3.26 9.03 -3.12
N ALA A 187 2.78 9.40 -1.93
CA ALA A 187 1.35 9.59 -1.66
C ALA A 187 0.76 10.75 -2.47
N LEU A 188 1.44 11.91 -2.49
CA LEU A 188 0.99 13.08 -3.27
C LEU A 188 0.98 12.83 -4.77
N VAL A 189 1.96 12.10 -5.31
CA VAL A 189 2.01 11.76 -6.74
C VAL A 189 0.83 10.88 -7.17
N ARG A 190 0.40 9.96 -6.30
CA ARG A 190 -0.79 9.10 -6.53
C ARG A 190 -2.10 9.85 -6.37
N ASN A 191 -2.14 10.88 -5.54
CA ASN A 191 -3.36 11.59 -5.23
C ASN A 191 -3.96 12.28 -6.47
N PRO A 192 -5.24 12.03 -6.83
CA PRO A 192 -5.87 12.59 -8.02
C PRO A 192 -6.00 14.12 -7.97
N ARG A 193 -6.00 14.73 -6.78
CA ARG A 193 -6.13 16.18 -6.58
C ARG A 193 -4.80 16.92 -6.70
N THR A 194 -3.67 16.24 -6.68
CA THR A 194 -2.37 16.88 -6.83
C THR A 194 -2.22 17.41 -8.26
N PRO A 195 -1.91 18.69 -8.50
CA PRO A 195 -1.66 19.19 -9.85
C PRO A 195 -0.57 18.39 -10.58
N VAL A 196 -0.78 18.04 -11.86
CA VAL A 196 0.18 17.25 -12.66
C VAL A 196 1.59 17.85 -12.61
N PRO A 197 1.81 19.16 -12.81
CA PRO A 197 3.16 19.73 -12.79
C PRO A 197 3.88 19.52 -11.45
N MET A 198 3.13 19.54 -10.34
CA MET A 198 3.71 19.33 -9.01
C MET A 198 4.03 17.87 -8.77
N ALA A 199 3.14 16.95 -9.15
CA ALA A 199 3.39 15.51 -9.09
C ALA A 199 4.63 15.13 -9.92
N LEU A 200 4.78 15.65 -11.14
CA LEU A 200 5.95 15.39 -11.99
C LEU A 200 7.26 15.85 -11.33
N LYS A 201 7.29 17.04 -10.71
CA LYS A 201 8.46 17.53 -9.95
C LYS A 201 8.80 16.67 -8.74
N MET A 202 7.79 16.08 -8.10
CA MET A 202 7.98 15.23 -6.93
C MET A 202 8.43 13.82 -7.29
N MET A 203 8.22 13.37 -8.54
CA MET A 203 8.61 12.03 -8.97
C MET A 203 10.09 11.76 -8.65
N ASP A 204 10.99 12.73 -8.84
CA ASP A 204 12.42 12.53 -8.60
C ASP A 204 12.75 12.01 -7.19
N LYS A 205 11.91 12.37 -6.21
CA LYS A 205 12.02 12.00 -4.79
C LYS A 205 11.29 10.70 -4.43
N VAL A 206 10.50 10.13 -5.36
CA VAL A 206 9.73 8.90 -5.15
C VAL A 206 10.65 7.68 -5.30
N PRO A 207 10.58 6.69 -4.40
CA PRO A 207 11.36 5.45 -4.48
C PRO A 207 11.09 4.66 -5.76
N MET A 208 12.09 3.93 -6.26
CA MET A 208 11.94 3.10 -7.47
C MET A 208 10.88 2.01 -7.34
N THR A 209 10.65 1.48 -6.14
CA THR A 209 9.55 0.55 -5.85
C THR A 209 8.19 1.17 -6.17
N ASP A 210 7.97 2.42 -5.74
CA ASP A 210 6.76 3.16 -5.99
C ASP A 210 6.61 3.59 -7.45
N ILE A 211 7.71 3.96 -8.12
CA ILE A 211 7.71 4.26 -9.56
C ILE A 211 7.27 3.03 -10.38
N ARG A 212 7.77 1.83 -10.04
CA ARG A 212 7.32 0.57 -10.69
C ARG A 212 5.82 0.35 -10.50
N ALA A 213 5.30 0.58 -9.29
CA ALA A 213 3.87 0.48 -9.03
C ALA A 213 3.06 1.52 -9.84
N LEU A 214 3.52 2.77 -9.91
CA LEU A 214 2.89 3.84 -10.69
C LEU A 214 2.87 3.53 -12.20
N ALA A 215 3.90 2.90 -12.74
CA ALA A 215 3.97 2.51 -14.14
C ALA A 215 2.94 1.43 -14.52
N LYS A 216 2.53 0.60 -13.55
CA LYS A 216 1.46 -0.40 -13.70
C LYS A 216 0.06 0.21 -13.64
N GLY A 217 -0.11 1.36 -12.98
CA GLY A 217 -1.39 2.07 -12.90
C GLY A 217 -1.61 2.75 -11.54
N GLY A 218 -2.87 3.06 -11.22
CA GLY A 218 -3.26 3.60 -9.91
C GLY A 218 -3.00 5.09 -9.70
N ALA A 219 -2.69 5.83 -10.77
CA ALA A 219 -2.58 7.28 -10.79
C ALA A 219 -3.12 7.80 -12.13
N ARG A 220 -3.13 9.13 -12.32
CA ARG A 220 -3.53 9.73 -13.60
C ARG A 220 -2.58 9.33 -14.72
N GLU A 221 -3.11 9.18 -15.94
CA GLU A 221 -2.37 8.74 -17.13
C GLU A 221 -1.05 9.51 -17.37
N ALA A 222 -1.04 10.83 -17.18
CA ALA A 222 0.17 11.63 -17.33
C ALA A 222 1.30 11.20 -16.37
N ILE A 223 0.94 10.77 -15.16
CA ILE A 223 1.88 10.29 -14.14
C ILE A 223 2.32 8.86 -14.46
N VAL A 224 1.39 8.00 -14.88
CA VAL A 224 1.69 6.62 -15.30
C VAL A 224 2.68 6.62 -16.48
N HIS A 225 2.43 7.44 -17.49
CA HIS A 225 3.32 7.59 -18.65
C HIS A 225 4.71 8.09 -18.23
N ALA A 226 4.76 9.08 -17.35
CA ALA A 226 6.02 9.62 -16.86
C ALA A 226 6.81 8.61 -16.01
N ALA A 227 6.11 7.78 -15.21
CA ALA A 227 6.71 6.68 -14.46
C ALA A 227 7.31 5.61 -15.39
N ARG A 228 6.59 5.20 -16.45
CA ARG A 228 7.11 4.26 -17.47
C ARG A 228 8.37 4.78 -18.13
N LYS A 229 8.34 6.03 -18.60
CA LYS A 229 9.51 6.67 -19.23
C LYS A 229 10.73 6.68 -18.30
N ARG A 230 10.52 6.86 -17.00
CA ARG A 230 11.62 6.86 -16.02
C ARG A 230 12.24 5.48 -15.82
N LEU A 231 11.47 4.40 -15.94
CA LEU A 231 11.99 3.03 -15.86
C LEU A 231 12.80 2.62 -17.10
N GLU A 232 12.57 3.26 -18.24
CA GLU A 232 13.36 3.01 -19.46
C GLU A 232 14.75 3.67 -19.42
N HIS A 233 14.92 4.70 -18.60
CA HIS A 233 16.12 5.55 -18.55
C HIS A 233 16.90 5.48 -17.23
N GLY A 234 16.52 4.60 -16.29
CA GLY A 234 17.15 4.47 -14.96
C GLY A 234 17.47 3.03 -14.62
#